data_AF-A0A7W0W8B4-F1
#
_entry.id   AF-A0A7W0W8B4-F1
#
_cell.length_a   1.000
_cell.length_b   1.000
_cell.length_c   1.000
_cell.angle_alpha   90.00
_cell.angle_beta   90.00
_cell.angle_gamma   90.00
#
_symmetry.space_group_name_H-M   'P 1'
#
loop_
_entity.id
_entity.type
_entity.pdbx_description
1 polymer ?
#
loop_
_entity_poly.entity_id
_entity_poly.type
_entity_poly.pdbx_seq_one_letter_code
_entity_poly.pdbx_strand_id
1 'polypeptide(L)'
;MPLLRDFAIGSYFATVDDPRTERTRDHALLDIIVIALAAIICGADSWVAVAEFGRFKQAWLRTFLDLPNGIPSHDTFGRVFARIDPVQFQHSFVTWVQAIQQVHGDVIAIDGKTHRRSHDHAHAKAALHLVRHPKGTRGQ
;
A
#
# COMPACT_ATOMS: atom_id res chain seq x y z
N MET A 1 -15.71 20.76 2.22
CA MET A 1 -15.33 19.46 2.80
C MET A 1 -13.80 19.38 2.88
N PRO A 2 -13.19 19.90 3.95
CA PRO A 2 -11.73 20.05 4.06
C PRO A 2 -11.01 18.75 4.44
N LEU A 3 -11.68 17.84 5.14
CA LEU A 3 -11.07 16.64 5.72
C LEU A 3 -10.45 15.70 4.68
N LEU A 4 -10.98 15.63 3.45
CA LEU A 4 -10.48 14.68 2.45
C LEU A 4 -9.11 15.05 1.87
N ARG A 5 -8.68 16.32 1.94
CA ARG A 5 -7.38 16.75 1.41
C ARG A 5 -6.20 16.37 2.31
N ASP A 6 -6.42 16.35 3.62
CA ASP A 6 -5.35 16.07 4.59
C ASP A 6 -4.96 14.59 4.62
N PHE A 7 -5.88 13.68 4.26
CA PHE A 7 -5.64 12.23 4.16
C PHE A 7 -5.26 11.76 2.75
N ALA A 8 -5.08 12.68 1.80
CA ALA A 8 -4.73 12.32 0.44
C ALA A 8 -3.38 11.61 0.45
N ILE A 9 -3.34 10.36 -0.02
CA ILE A 9 -2.11 9.55 -0.11
C ILE A 9 -0.93 10.31 -0.74
N GLY A 10 -1.20 11.23 -1.67
CA GLY A 10 -0.19 12.10 -2.27
C GLY A 10 0.61 12.96 -1.28
N SER A 11 0.01 13.45 -0.19
CA SER A 11 0.74 14.29 0.78
C SER A 11 1.74 13.48 1.61
N TYR A 12 1.40 12.23 1.95
CA TYR A 12 2.26 11.34 2.73
C TYR A 12 3.41 10.77 1.90
N PHE A 13 3.19 10.54 0.61
CA PHE A 13 4.23 10.03 -0.28
C PHE A 13 5.02 11.13 -1.00
N ALA A 14 4.68 12.41 -0.81
CA ALA A 14 5.44 13.54 -1.35
C ALA A 14 6.88 13.62 -0.80
N THR A 15 7.13 13.05 0.37
CA THR A 15 8.46 12.99 1.00
C THR A 15 9.29 11.80 0.54
N VAL A 16 8.74 10.91 -0.28
CA VAL A 16 9.48 9.78 -0.84
C VAL A 16 10.23 10.27 -2.06
N ASP A 17 11.56 10.18 -1.99
CA ASP A 17 12.42 10.54 -3.10
C ASP A 17 12.13 9.65 -4.31
N ASP A 18 12.11 10.22 -5.52
CA ASP A 18 12.00 9.44 -6.75
C ASP A 18 13.39 8.99 -7.23
N PRO A 19 13.77 7.72 -6.99
CA PRO A 19 15.12 7.21 -7.31
C PRO A 19 15.31 6.97 -8.82
N ARG A 20 14.28 7.23 -9.63
CA ARG A 20 14.35 7.05 -11.08
C ARG A 20 15.12 8.18 -11.72
N THR A 21 15.83 7.86 -12.79
CA THR A 21 16.43 8.88 -13.66
C THR A 21 15.34 9.49 -14.55
N GLU A 22 15.54 10.74 -14.95
CA GLU A 22 14.54 11.53 -15.70
C GLU A 22 13.97 10.79 -16.92
N ARG A 23 14.82 10.11 -17.69
CA ARG A 23 14.43 9.31 -18.88
C ARG A 23 13.52 8.11 -18.58
N THR A 24 13.29 7.78 -17.30
CA THR A 24 12.45 6.65 -16.86
C THR A 24 11.23 7.10 -16.05
N ARG A 25 10.93 8.40 -16.05
CA ARG A 25 9.81 9.01 -15.33
C ARG A 25 8.57 9.21 -16.21
N ASP A 26 8.29 8.27 -17.10
CA ASP A 26 7.09 8.32 -17.96
C ASP A 26 5.79 8.22 -17.13
N HIS A 27 5.84 7.60 -15.96
CA HIS A 27 4.68 7.51 -15.06
C HIS A 27 4.95 8.27 -13.76
N ALA A 28 3.94 8.95 -13.22
CA ALA A 28 4.06 9.61 -11.92
C ALA A 28 4.40 8.57 -10.83
N LEU A 29 5.32 8.91 -9.91
CA LEU A 29 5.72 8.00 -8.84
C LEU A 29 4.53 7.63 -7.96
N LEU A 30 3.69 8.64 -7.65
CA LEU A 30 2.49 8.45 -6.86
C LEU A 30 1.52 7.46 -7.51
N ASP A 31 1.28 7.58 -8.82
CA ASP A 31 0.42 6.65 -9.55
C ASP A 31 0.93 5.21 -9.44
N ILE A 32 2.23 5.00 -9.61
CA ILE A 32 2.87 3.68 -9.46
C ILE A 32 2.63 3.13 -8.05
N ILE A 33 2.82 3.94 -7.02
CA ILE A 33 2.64 3.53 -5.62
C ILE A 33 1.18 3.19 -5.34
N VAL A 34 0.24 4.04 -5.74
CA VAL A 34 -1.19 3.84 -5.49
C VAL A 34 -1.71 2.57 -6.20
N ILE A 35 -1.31 2.36 -7.46
CA ILE A 35 -1.72 1.16 -8.21
C ILE A 35 -1.17 -0.10 -7.54
N ALA A 36 0.10 -0.09 -7.13
CA ALA A 36 0.71 -1.24 -6.47
C ALA A 36 0.02 -1.56 -5.14
N LEU A 37 -0.22 -0.55 -4.29
CA LEU A 37 -0.92 -0.75 -3.03
C LEU A 37 -2.34 -1.27 -3.23
N ALA A 38 -3.11 -0.67 -4.15
CA ALA A 38 -4.47 -1.14 -4.44
C ALA A 38 -4.49 -2.59 -4.93
N ALA A 39 -3.57 -2.96 -5.83
CA ALA A 39 -3.45 -4.32 -6.33
C ALA A 39 -3.10 -5.32 -5.22
N ILE A 40 -2.11 -4.99 -4.37
CA ILE A 40 -1.66 -5.85 -3.26
C ILE A 40 -2.77 -6.03 -2.22
N ILE A 41 -3.51 -4.97 -1.88
CA ILE A 41 -4.68 -5.05 -0.99
C ILE A 41 -5.76 -5.97 -1.60
N CYS A 42 -5.92 -5.95 -2.92
CA CYS A 42 -6.81 -6.87 -3.65
C CYS A 42 -6.23 -8.27 -3.85
N GLY A 43 -5.05 -8.59 -3.30
CA GLY A 43 -4.45 -9.92 -3.32
C GLY A 43 -3.46 -10.19 -4.46
N ALA A 44 -2.98 -9.17 -5.17
CA ALA A 44 -1.91 -9.35 -6.15
C ALA A 44 -0.59 -9.72 -5.43
N ASP A 45 0.07 -10.78 -5.90
CA ASP A 45 1.29 -11.35 -5.32
C ASP A 45 2.53 -11.23 -6.24
N SER A 46 2.36 -10.62 -7.42
CA SER A 46 3.43 -10.43 -8.41
C SER A 46 3.26 -9.12 -9.18
N TRP A 47 4.35 -8.59 -9.74
CA TRP A 47 4.30 -7.38 -10.57
C TRP A 47 3.46 -7.55 -11.85
N VAL A 48 3.34 -8.79 -12.34
CA VAL A 48 2.45 -9.13 -13.45
C VAL A 48 1.00 -8.94 -13.02
N ALA A 49 0.61 -9.52 -11.89
CA ALA A 49 -0.73 -9.35 -11.32
C ALA A 49 -1.05 -7.87 -11.00
N VAL A 50 -0.07 -7.10 -10.52
CA VAL A 50 -0.23 -5.65 -10.30
C VAL A 50 -0.52 -4.91 -11.61
N ALA A 51 0.24 -5.19 -12.67
CA ALA A 51 0.03 -4.56 -13.97
C ALA A 51 -1.32 -4.96 -14.59
N GLU A 52 -1.73 -6.22 -14.43
CA GLU A 52 -3.05 -6.72 -14.86
C GLU A 52 -4.19 -6.05 -14.09
N PHE A 53 -4.09 -5.95 -12.77
CA PHE A 53 -5.04 -5.20 -11.94
C PHE A 53 -5.18 -3.76 -12.43
N GLY A 54 -4.05 -3.08 -12.66
CA GLY A 54 -4.02 -1.71 -13.15
C GLY A 54 -4.76 -1.55 -14.47
N ARG A 55 -4.54 -2.47 -15.43
CA ARG A 55 -5.24 -2.47 -16.73
C ARG A 55 -6.74 -2.73 -16.57
N PHE A 56 -7.10 -3.72 -15.75
CA PHE A 56 -8.50 -4.09 -15.51
C PHE A 56 -9.28 -2.96 -14.81
N LYS A 57 -8.62 -2.23 -13.91
CA LYS A 57 -9.21 -1.14 -13.14
C LYS A 57 -8.86 0.25 -13.68
N GLN A 58 -8.30 0.35 -14.87
CA GLN A 58 -7.79 1.62 -15.40
C GLN A 58 -8.85 2.73 -15.42
N ALA A 59 -10.08 2.43 -15.83
CA ALA A 59 -11.17 3.40 -15.85
C ALA A 59 -11.51 3.94 -14.45
N TRP A 60 -11.48 3.08 -13.43
CA TRP A 60 -11.68 3.46 -12.03
C TRP A 60 -10.48 4.26 -11.50
N LEU A 61 -9.26 3.83 -11.78
CA LEU A 61 -8.03 4.53 -11.37
C LEU A 61 -7.97 5.96 -11.94
N ARG A 62 -8.42 6.18 -13.17
CA ARG A 62 -8.50 7.53 -13.79
C ARG A 62 -9.45 8.50 -13.08
N THR A 63 -10.31 8.04 -12.18
CA THR A 63 -11.19 8.93 -11.43
C THR A 63 -10.44 9.73 -10.35
N PHE A 64 -9.24 9.30 -9.98
CA PHE A 64 -8.42 9.95 -8.95
C PHE A 64 -6.91 9.93 -9.21
N LEU A 65 -6.43 9.31 -10.30
CA LEU A 65 -5.04 9.34 -10.75
C LEU A 65 -4.94 9.98 -12.15
N ASP A 66 -3.84 10.68 -12.41
CA ASP A 66 -3.60 11.36 -13.69
C ASP A 66 -3.27 10.36 -14.82
N LEU A 67 -2.47 9.33 -14.52
CA LEU A 67 -2.04 8.29 -15.46
C LEU A 67 -1.55 8.87 -16.82
N PRO A 68 -0.53 9.76 -16.82
CA PRO A 68 -0.12 10.49 -18.03
C PRO A 68 0.24 9.58 -19.20
N ASN A 69 0.86 8.42 -18.91
CA ASN A 69 1.21 7.40 -19.89
C ASN A 69 0.47 6.07 -19.65
N GLY A 70 -0.69 6.11 -19.00
CA GLY A 70 -1.48 4.92 -18.68
C GLY A 70 -0.84 4.04 -17.59
N ILE A 71 -1.16 2.74 -17.64
CA ILE A 71 -0.73 1.78 -16.61
C ILE A 71 0.72 1.35 -16.86
N PRO A 72 1.61 1.47 -15.86
CA PRO A 72 2.98 1.00 -15.97
C PRO A 72 3.08 -0.50 -16.27
N SER A 73 4.16 -0.92 -16.93
CA SER A 73 4.45 -2.35 -17.11
C SER A 73 4.91 -3.01 -15.80
N HIS A 74 4.83 -4.34 -15.74
CA HIS A 74 5.36 -5.13 -14.60
C HIS A 74 6.86 -4.86 -14.36
N ASP A 75 7.66 -4.70 -15.43
CA ASP A 75 9.07 -4.31 -15.30
C ASP A 75 9.24 -2.91 -14.70
N THR A 76 8.31 -1.99 -15.00
CA THR A 76 8.35 -0.63 -14.44
C THR A 76 8.10 -0.67 -12.95
N PHE A 77 7.08 -1.39 -12.49
CA PHE A 77 6.85 -1.62 -11.07
C PHE A 77 8.08 -2.24 -10.40
N GLY A 78 8.60 -3.34 -10.94
CA GLY A 78 9.77 -4.02 -10.39
C GLY A 78 10.99 -3.10 -10.29
N ARG A 79 11.29 -2.30 -11.32
CA ARG A 79 12.41 -1.35 -11.29
C ARG A 79 12.24 -0.23 -10.27
N VAL A 80 11.03 0.31 -10.13
CA VAL A 80 10.75 1.39 -9.16
C VAL A 80 10.93 0.86 -7.74
N PHE A 81 10.24 -0.23 -7.40
CA PHE A 81 10.26 -0.78 -6.05
C PHE A 81 11.61 -1.42 -5.67
N ALA A 82 12.44 -1.81 -6.65
CA ALA A 82 13.81 -2.25 -6.38
C ALA A 82 14.77 -1.09 -6.04
N ARG A 83 14.40 0.16 -6.34
CA ARG A 83 15.25 1.35 -6.15
C ARG A 83 14.74 2.29 -5.07
N ILE A 84 13.46 2.20 -4.72
CA ILE A 84 12.85 3.03 -3.69
C ILE A 84 13.54 2.78 -2.36
N ASP A 85 13.78 3.84 -1.58
CA ASP A 85 14.33 3.68 -0.23
C ASP A 85 13.26 2.98 0.63
N PRO A 86 13.52 1.75 1.10
CA PRO A 86 12.55 0.99 1.87
C PRO A 86 12.20 1.66 3.20
N VAL A 87 13.12 2.42 3.81
CA VAL A 87 12.90 3.10 5.08
C VAL A 87 11.99 4.30 4.89
N GLN A 88 12.25 5.14 3.89
CA GLN A 88 11.39 6.29 3.57
C GLN A 88 9.98 5.83 3.17
N PHE A 89 9.91 4.79 2.34
CA PHE A 89 8.63 4.22 1.89
C PHE A 89 7.84 3.66 3.06
N GLN A 90 8.46 2.86 3.94
CA GLN A 90 7.81 2.29 5.11
C GLN A 90 7.31 3.39 6.06
N HIS A 91 8.13 4.41 6.33
CA HIS A 91 7.74 5.53 7.18
C HIS A 91 6.50 6.23 6.62
N SER A 92 6.53 6.60 5.34
CA SER A 92 5.40 7.25 4.64
C SER A 92 4.14 6.39 4.66
N PHE A 93 4.28 5.09 4.42
CA PHE A 93 3.18 4.13 4.45
C PHE A 93 2.55 4.01 5.84
N VAL A 94 3.37 3.87 6.89
CA VAL A 94 2.89 3.76 8.28
C VAL A 94 2.17 5.04 8.70
N THR A 95 2.74 6.21 8.42
CA THR A 95 2.12 7.50 8.74
C THR A 95 0.78 7.67 8.03
N TRP A 96 0.70 7.29 6.74
CA TRP A 96 -0.55 7.31 5.99
C TRP A 96 -1.61 6.38 6.58
N VAL A 97 -1.26 5.12 6.91
CA VAL A 97 -2.17 4.17 7.55
C VAL A 97 -2.66 4.68 8.91
N GLN A 98 -1.76 5.22 9.73
CA GLN A 98 -2.12 5.79 11.03
C GLN A 98 -3.11 6.94 10.88
N ALA A 99 -2.90 7.82 9.90
CA ALA A 99 -3.82 8.92 9.63
C ALA A 99 -5.22 8.43 9.24
N ILE A 100 -5.32 7.37 8.42
CA ILE A 100 -6.61 6.74 8.09
C ILE A 100 -7.29 6.17 9.34
N GLN A 101 -6.55 5.50 10.21
CA GLN A 101 -7.11 4.91 11.45
C GLN A 101 -7.71 5.96 12.39
N GLN A 102 -7.08 7.13 12.52
CA GLN A 102 -7.59 8.22 13.36
C GLN A 102 -8.92 8.78 12.87
N VAL A 103 -9.23 8.65 11.57
CA VAL A 103 -10.47 9.14 10.97
C VAL A 103 -11.58 8.12 11.04
N HIS A 104 -11.26 6.84 10.80
CA HIS A 104 -12.26 5.81 10.62
C HIS A 104 -12.61 5.03 11.89
N GLY A 105 -11.85 5.18 12.98
CA GLY A 105 -12.13 4.54 14.29
C GLY A 105 -12.07 3.00 14.30
N ASP A 106 -12.10 2.38 13.13
CA ASP A 106 -12.00 0.95 12.92
C ASP A 106 -10.53 0.52 12.84
N VAL A 107 -10.19 -0.45 13.67
CA VAL A 107 -8.86 -1.08 13.71
C VAL A 107 -8.69 -1.90 12.43
N ILE A 108 -7.95 -1.36 11.45
CA ILE A 108 -7.45 -2.17 10.33
C ILE A 108 -6.31 -3.05 10.88
N ALA A 109 -6.62 -4.32 11.17
CA ALA A 109 -5.61 -5.31 11.47
C ALA A 109 -4.80 -5.60 10.21
N ILE A 110 -3.65 -4.95 10.05
CA ILE A 110 -2.68 -5.29 9.02
C ILE A 110 -1.90 -6.50 9.53
N ASP A 111 -2.46 -7.70 9.31
CA ASP A 111 -1.73 -8.95 9.52
C ASP A 111 -0.68 -9.08 8.42
N GLY A 112 0.53 -8.60 8.70
CA GLY A 112 1.71 -8.72 7.85
C GLY A 112 2.20 -10.16 7.79
N LYS A 113 1.38 -11.10 7.31
CA LYS A 113 1.87 -12.41 6.90
C LYS A 113 2.77 -12.20 5.69
N THR A 114 4.04 -11.94 5.96
CA THR A 114 5.15 -12.22 5.05
C THR A 114 4.95 -13.66 4.58
N HIS A 115 4.54 -13.84 3.33
CA HIS A 115 4.48 -15.15 2.68
C HIS A 115 5.91 -15.63 2.47
N ARG A 116 6.53 -16.05 3.58
CA ARG A 116 7.90 -16.53 3.71
C ARG A 116 7.86 -18.04 3.42
N ARG A 117 7.82 -18.41 2.15
CA ARG A 117 8.19 -19.77 1.72
C ARG A 117 9.62 -19.74 1.18
N SER A 118 10.59 -20.02 2.05
CA SER A 118 11.50 -21.16 1.88
C SER A 118 12.60 -21.19 2.95
N HIS A 119 12.68 -22.35 3.61
CA HIS A 119 13.84 -22.97 4.26
C HIS A 119 14.11 -22.65 5.74
N ASP A 120 13.43 -23.46 6.55
CA ASP A 120 13.97 -24.46 7.48
C ASP A 120 14.79 -24.11 8.74
N HIS A 121 14.43 -24.89 9.75
CA HIS A 121 15.02 -25.15 11.07
C HIS A 121 15.05 -24.05 12.15
N ALA A 122 14.27 -24.37 13.20
CA ALA A 122 14.52 -24.10 14.61
C ALA A 122 14.55 -22.62 15.02
N HIS A 123 13.44 -22.16 15.60
CA HIS A 123 13.34 -21.89 17.05
C HIS A 123 12.04 -21.13 17.31
N ALA A 124 11.15 -21.77 18.05
CA ALA A 124 9.94 -21.17 18.60
C ALA A 124 10.28 -19.95 19.46
N LYS A 125 9.50 -18.87 19.34
CA LYS A 125 8.90 -18.22 20.52
C LYS A 125 7.90 -17.11 20.19
N ALA A 126 6.91 -17.08 21.09
CA ALA A 126 5.99 -16.00 21.43
C ALA A 126 4.76 -15.81 20.52
N ALA A 127 3.77 -16.67 20.76
CA ALA A 127 2.35 -16.34 20.64
C ALA A 127 2.05 -15.03 21.40
N LEU A 128 1.54 -14.02 20.70
CA LEU A 128 1.12 -12.76 21.31
C LEU A 128 -0.41 -12.66 21.34
N HIS A 129 -0.93 -13.06 22.50
CA HIS A 129 -2.06 -12.51 23.25
C HIS A 129 -3.28 -11.98 22.47
N LEU A 130 -4.26 -12.86 22.28
CA LEU A 130 -5.65 -12.52 21.94
C LEU A 130 -6.33 -11.88 23.15
N VAL A 131 -6.49 -10.56 23.18
CA VAL A 131 -7.34 -9.89 24.19
C VAL A 131 -8.77 -9.79 23.67
N ARG A 132 -9.67 -10.45 24.41
CA ARG A 132 -11.13 -10.45 24.22
C ARG A 132 -11.72 -9.20 24.90
N HIS A 133 -12.74 -8.57 24.32
CA HIS A 133 -13.63 -7.68 25.07
C HIS A 133 -15.10 -8.17 25.00
N PRO A 134 -15.93 -7.85 26.02
CA PRO A 134 -17.05 -8.68 26.47
C PRO A 134 -18.39 -8.33 25.81
N LYS A 135 -19.29 -9.32 25.80
CA LYS A 135 -20.71 -9.12 25.49
C LYS A 135 -21.35 -8.18 26.50
N GLY A 136 -21.83 -7.02 26.03
CA GLY A 136 -22.76 -6.19 26.79
C GLY A 136 -24.17 -6.75 26.67
N THR A 137 -24.63 -7.50 27.68
CA THR A 137 -26.05 -7.67 27.97
C THR A 137 -26.50 -6.55 28.92
N ARG A 138 -27.61 -5.89 28.61
CA ARG A 138 -28.52 -5.36 29.62
C ARG A 138 -29.89 -5.17 29.02
N GLY A 139 -30.85 -5.93 29.53
CA GLY A 139 -32.27 -5.68 29.34
C GLY A 139 -32.74 -4.54 30.23
N GLN A 140 -33.83 -3.92 29.79
CA GLN A 140 -34.98 -3.52 30.60
C GLN A 140 -36.22 -3.86 29.78
#